data_AF-N9Z3F4-F1
#
_entry.id   AF-N9Z3F4-F1
#
_cell.length_a   1.000
_cell.length_b   1.000
_cell.length_c   1.000
_cell.angle_alpha   90.00
_cell.angle_beta   90.00
_cell.angle_gamma   90.00
#
_symmetry.space_group_name_H-M   'P 1'
#
loop_
_entity.id
_entity.type
_entity.pdbx_description
1 polymer ?
#
loop_
_entity_poly.entity_id
_entity_poly.type
_entity_poly.pdbx_seq_one_letter_code
_entity_poly.pdbx_strand_id
1 'polypeptide(L)'
;MNAPLECIVQKYEKSTVDWKKGMSGKRSVIFREQDFKETGKRDFMNQLMELEMEGLVKVKWYQYGIEAEKAWYSLEQMETIYQRLGKIPKFKRINKLKEEVDQQLALIQSQWIRSYYQSFLQSLDKGDVPKALDTPKRELLFTCFKAIDCLQEPVYKRIFSKKYLGKSKAFEKHLQSKVLSAARAYLDTVNDDMDDRQVLDQLMINGYAQELAVKGNLIIELAGNKINLSLFPSGFVFNNQTLRSASIPPEQFISKVITVENKANYESMPYEEGTLIIYSHGYFSPDERAFLIQLERVLSGIHTSCGTAYLHTGDLDYGGVKIFQYIKKRIFPKLYPYLMDTQTYDQYMAYGEPIETSKLEKLQRTAEPLLQPLIDKICAEKQVIEQESFLF
;
A
#
# COMPACT_ATOMS: atom_id res chain seq x y z
N MET A 1 -27.67 -23.53 -27.31
CA MET A 1 -27.07 -22.24 -26.90
C MET A 1 -27.58 -21.18 -27.88
N ASN A 2 -28.12 -20.06 -27.41
CA ASN A 2 -28.69 -19.03 -28.29
C ASN A 2 -27.60 -17.98 -28.62
N ALA A 3 -26.84 -18.23 -29.69
CA ALA A 3 -25.65 -17.45 -30.03
C ALA A 3 -25.94 -15.99 -30.40
N PRO A 4 -27.04 -15.65 -31.12
CA PRO A 4 -27.40 -14.26 -31.35
C PRO A 4 -27.63 -13.46 -30.06
N LEU A 5 -28.32 -14.05 -29.07
CA LEU A 5 -28.53 -13.40 -27.78
C LEU A 5 -27.20 -13.23 -27.01
N GLU A 6 -26.26 -14.17 -27.12
CA GLU A 6 -24.92 -14.03 -26.55
C GLU A 6 -24.17 -12.83 -27.12
N CYS A 7 -24.22 -12.61 -28.44
CA CYS A 7 -23.62 -11.44 -29.08
C CYS A 7 -24.25 -10.13 -28.59
N ILE A 8 -25.58 -10.11 -28.42
CA ILE A 8 -26.30 -8.95 -27.87
C ILE A 8 -25.84 -8.66 -26.44
N VAL A 9 -25.79 -9.67 -25.57
CA VAL A 9 -25.33 -9.52 -24.18
C VAL A 9 -23.89 -9.05 -24.14
N GLN A 10 -22.98 -9.63 -24.93
CA GLN A 10 -21.58 -9.19 -24.98
C GLN A 10 -21.45 -7.72 -25.39
N LYS A 11 -22.22 -7.27 -26.39
CA LYS A 11 -22.22 -5.86 -26.80
C LYS A 11 -22.79 -4.96 -25.70
N TYR A 12 -23.90 -5.36 -25.10
CA TYR A 12 -24.56 -4.65 -24.00
C TYR A 12 -23.63 -4.49 -22.78
N GLU A 13 -22.91 -5.55 -22.40
CA GLU A 13 -22.01 -5.55 -21.25
C GLU A 13 -20.71 -4.78 -21.48
N LYS A 14 -20.31 -4.55 -22.73
CA LYS A 14 -19.16 -3.69 -23.11
C LYS A 14 -19.49 -2.20 -23.10
N SER A 15 -20.78 -1.83 -23.09
CA SER A 15 -21.19 -0.44 -22.97
C SER A 15 -20.78 0.13 -21.61
N THR A 16 -20.50 1.42 -21.52
CA THR A 16 -20.25 2.11 -20.24
C THR A 16 -21.53 2.53 -19.53
N VAL A 17 -22.65 2.61 -20.26
CA VAL A 17 -23.93 3.15 -19.77
C VAL A 17 -25.07 2.17 -19.91
N ASP A 18 -25.18 1.44 -21.03
CA ASP A 18 -26.39 0.68 -21.37
C ASP A 18 -26.73 -0.39 -20.34
N TRP A 19 -25.72 -0.97 -19.68
CA TRP A 19 -25.95 -2.01 -18.69
C TRP A 19 -26.57 -1.51 -17.38
N LYS A 20 -26.66 -0.20 -17.14
CA LYS A 20 -27.20 0.38 -15.91
C LYS A 20 -28.71 0.18 -15.80
N LYS A 21 -29.22 0.07 -14.57
CA LYS A 21 -30.66 -0.12 -14.31
C LYS A 21 -31.45 1.10 -14.79
N GLY A 22 -32.57 0.86 -15.47
CA GLY A 22 -33.50 1.91 -15.92
C GLY A 22 -33.12 2.57 -17.26
N MET A 23 -32.08 2.10 -17.93
CA MET A 23 -31.77 2.54 -19.29
C MET A 23 -32.82 2.06 -20.29
N SER A 24 -33.17 2.92 -21.24
CA SER A 24 -34.20 2.68 -22.25
C SER A 24 -33.70 2.99 -23.66
N GLY A 25 -34.46 2.52 -24.66
CA GLY A 25 -34.22 2.80 -26.06
C GLY A 25 -33.68 1.61 -26.85
N LYS A 26 -33.55 1.85 -28.16
CA LYS A 26 -33.14 0.82 -29.12
C LYS A 26 -31.62 0.85 -29.32
N ARG A 27 -31.02 -0.32 -29.38
CA ARG A 27 -29.62 -0.53 -29.77
C ARG A 27 -29.59 -1.48 -30.95
N SER A 28 -28.46 -1.51 -31.65
CA SER A 28 -28.22 -2.49 -32.71
C SER A 28 -26.96 -3.29 -32.45
N VAL A 29 -26.86 -4.46 -33.04
CA VAL A 29 -25.65 -5.29 -33.11
C VAL A 29 -25.42 -5.68 -34.57
N ILE A 30 -24.15 -5.70 -34.97
CA ILE A 30 -23.71 -6.22 -36.27
C ILE A 30 -22.96 -7.51 -35.97
N PHE A 31 -23.36 -8.58 -36.63
CA PHE A 31 -22.74 -9.90 -36.47
C PHE A 31 -21.58 -10.06 -37.44
N ARG A 32 -20.48 -10.65 -36.99
CA ARG A 32 -19.24 -10.86 -37.75
C ARG A 32 -18.98 -12.35 -37.92
N GLU A 33 -18.11 -12.73 -38.86
CA GLU A 33 -17.77 -14.14 -39.12
C GLU A 33 -17.37 -14.93 -37.87
N GLN A 34 -16.66 -14.29 -36.94
CA GLN A 34 -16.26 -14.88 -35.67
C GLN A 34 -17.45 -15.33 -34.81
N ASP A 35 -18.58 -14.64 -34.88
CA ASP A 35 -19.78 -14.90 -34.06
C ASP A 35 -20.47 -16.20 -34.48
N PHE A 36 -20.17 -16.68 -35.70
CA PHE A 36 -20.74 -17.91 -36.26
C PHE A 36 -19.85 -19.14 -36.05
N LYS A 37 -18.61 -18.98 -35.56
CA LYS A 37 -17.62 -20.07 -35.53
C LYS A 37 -18.07 -21.31 -34.75
N GLU A 38 -18.74 -21.11 -33.61
CA GLU A 38 -19.14 -22.21 -32.73
C GLU A 38 -20.50 -22.82 -33.10
N THR A 39 -21.44 -22.00 -33.58
CA THR A 39 -22.83 -22.43 -33.86
C THR A 39 -23.06 -22.75 -35.35
N GLY A 40 -22.21 -22.26 -36.24
CA GLY A 40 -22.42 -22.31 -37.69
C GLY A 40 -23.37 -21.21 -38.19
N LYS A 41 -23.09 -20.64 -39.37
CA LYS A 41 -23.87 -19.51 -39.94
C LYS A 41 -25.35 -19.86 -40.11
N ARG A 42 -25.67 -21.06 -40.60
CA ARG A 42 -27.05 -21.50 -40.86
C ARG A 42 -27.88 -21.53 -39.57
N ASP A 43 -27.38 -22.21 -38.53
CA ASP A 43 -28.11 -22.33 -37.27
C ASP A 43 -28.20 -20.99 -36.53
N PHE A 44 -27.17 -20.15 -36.65
CA PHE A 44 -27.22 -18.78 -36.14
C PHE A 44 -28.34 -17.96 -36.80
N MET A 45 -28.48 -18.03 -38.14
CA MET A 45 -29.55 -17.31 -38.85
C MET A 45 -30.93 -17.86 -38.50
N ASN A 46 -31.09 -19.17 -38.34
CA ASN A 46 -32.34 -19.78 -37.86
C ASN A 46 -32.72 -19.27 -36.47
N GLN A 47 -31.77 -19.25 -35.53
CA GLN A 47 -32.00 -18.68 -34.19
C GLN A 47 -32.37 -17.19 -34.26
N LEU A 48 -31.75 -16.43 -35.16
CA LEU A 48 -32.05 -15.01 -35.33
C LEU A 48 -33.45 -14.77 -35.91
N MET A 49 -33.91 -15.62 -36.83
CA MET A 49 -35.29 -15.60 -37.35
C MET A 49 -36.31 -15.91 -36.25
N GLU A 50 -36.06 -16.93 -35.43
CA GLU A 50 -36.92 -17.27 -34.29
C GLU A 50 -37.06 -16.08 -33.33
N LEU A 51 -35.96 -15.42 -32.98
CA LEU A 51 -35.96 -14.24 -32.12
C LEU A 51 -36.70 -13.04 -32.75
N GLU A 52 -36.64 -12.90 -34.08
CA GLU A 52 -37.39 -11.87 -34.81
C GLU A 52 -38.90 -12.16 -34.78
N MET A 53 -39.30 -13.42 -34.99
CA MET A 53 -40.71 -13.84 -34.87
C MET A 53 -41.26 -13.64 -33.46
N GLU A 54 -40.44 -13.85 -32.44
CA GLU A 54 -40.78 -13.60 -31.04
C GLU A 54 -40.80 -12.10 -30.66
N GLY A 55 -40.35 -11.21 -31.55
CA GLY A 55 -40.30 -9.77 -31.31
C GLY A 55 -39.25 -9.32 -30.30
N LEU A 56 -38.27 -10.18 -29.97
CA LEU A 56 -37.12 -9.83 -29.12
C LEU A 56 -36.07 -9.02 -29.88
N VAL A 57 -36.01 -9.20 -31.20
CA VAL A 57 -35.16 -8.43 -32.10
C VAL A 57 -35.93 -8.03 -33.34
N LYS A 58 -35.44 -6.99 -34.02
CA LYS A 58 -35.81 -6.67 -35.40
C LYS A 58 -34.56 -6.81 -36.25
N VAL A 59 -34.62 -7.49 -37.39
CA VAL A 59 -33.43 -7.76 -38.19
C VAL A 59 -33.52 -7.03 -39.52
N LYS A 60 -32.40 -6.45 -39.94
CA LYS A 60 -32.21 -6.02 -41.33
C LYS A 60 -31.46 -7.13 -42.06
N TRP A 61 -32.13 -7.76 -43.01
CA TRP A 61 -31.58 -8.83 -43.82
C TRP A 61 -31.01 -8.27 -45.13
N TYR A 62 -29.83 -8.77 -45.54
CA TYR A 62 -29.40 -8.68 -46.93
C TYR A 62 -30.14 -9.72 -47.77
N GLN A 63 -30.23 -10.94 -47.24
CA GLN A 63 -31.05 -12.03 -47.78
C GLN A 63 -31.73 -12.75 -46.62
N TYR A 64 -33.06 -12.76 -46.63
CA TYR A 64 -33.86 -13.28 -45.51
C TYR A 64 -33.46 -14.73 -45.16
N GLY A 65 -33.13 -14.96 -43.88
CA GLY A 65 -32.72 -16.27 -43.36
C GLY A 65 -31.32 -16.76 -43.75
N ILE A 66 -30.60 -16.02 -44.60
CA ILE A 66 -29.27 -16.40 -45.11
C ILE A 66 -28.20 -15.43 -44.61
N GLU A 67 -28.50 -14.13 -44.61
CA GLU A 67 -27.52 -13.10 -44.26
C GLU A 67 -28.17 -11.86 -43.65
N ALA A 68 -27.80 -11.56 -42.40
CA ALA A 68 -28.23 -10.39 -41.65
C ALA A 68 -27.18 -9.26 -41.71
N GLU A 69 -27.61 -8.03 -41.98
CA GLU A 69 -26.80 -6.82 -41.84
C GLU A 69 -26.63 -6.43 -40.37
N LYS A 70 -27.74 -6.34 -39.65
CA LYS A 70 -27.78 -5.98 -38.23
C LYS A 70 -29.11 -6.38 -37.59
N ALA A 71 -29.09 -6.57 -36.28
CA ALA A 71 -30.28 -6.71 -35.47
C ALA A 71 -30.43 -5.53 -34.51
N TRP A 72 -31.65 -5.03 -34.34
CA TRP A 72 -32.01 -4.10 -33.28
C TRP A 72 -32.66 -4.84 -32.12
N TYR A 73 -32.34 -4.42 -30.91
CA TYR A 73 -32.93 -4.91 -29.67
C TYR A 73 -33.27 -3.72 -28.77
N SER A 74 -34.23 -3.93 -27.88
CA SER A 74 -34.68 -2.94 -26.89
C SER A 74 -33.98 -3.19 -25.56
N LEU A 75 -33.48 -2.11 -24.92
CA LEU A 75 -32.84 -2.21 -23.60
C LEU A 75 -33.84 -2.69 -22.53
N GLU A 76 -35.11 -2.35 -22.71
CA GLU A 76 -36.22 -2.75 -21.86
C GLU A 76 -36.46 -4.28 -21.87
N GLN A 77 -36.08 -4.97 -22.95
CA GLN A 77 -36.18 -6.43 -23.08
C GLN A 77 -34.93 -7.18 -22.59
N MET A 78 -33.90 -6.48 -22.11
CA MET A 78 -32.64 -7.14 -21.72
C MET A 78 -32.81 -8.12 -20.57
N GLU A 79 -33.68 -7.85 -19.58
CA GLU A 79 -33.95 -8.83 -18.52
C GLU A 79 -34.53 -10.14 -19.08
N THR A 80 -35.42 -10.06 -20.07
CA THR A 80 -35.95 -11.24 -20.78
C THR A 80 -34.87 -11.99 -21.54
N ILE A 81 -33.96 -11.26 -22.21
CA ILE A 81 -32.80 -11.84 -22.91
C ILE A 81 -31.89 -12.60 -21.92
N TYR A 82 -31.59 -12.00 -20.77
CA TYR A 82 -30.81 -12.66 -19.72
C TYR A 82 -31.50 -13.91 -19.16
N GLN A 83 -32.82 -13.85 -18.94
CA GLN A 83 -33.61 -15.00 -18.49
C GLN A 83 -33.56 -16.17 -19.49
N ARG A 84 -33.70 -15.89 -20.80
CA ARG A 84 -33.57 -16.89 -21.87
C ARG A 84 -32.20 -17.58 -21.88
N LEU A 85 -31.15 -16.83 -21.56
CA LEU A 85 -29.79 -17.36 -21.47
C LEU A 85 -29.47 -18.02 -20.11
N GLY A 86 -30.38 -17.97 -19.14
CA GLY A 86 -30.13 -18.44 -17.77
C GLY A 86 -29.02 -17.65 -17.06
N LYS A 87 -28.81 -16.38 -17.43
CA LYS A 87 -27.73 -15.53 -16.90
C LYS A 87 -28.26 -14.45 -15.97
N ILE A 88 -27.44 -14.05 -15.01
CA ILE A 88 -27.74 -12.93 -14.12
C ILE A 88 -27.35 -11.61 -14.83
N PRO A 89 -28.27 -10.63 -14.97
CA PRO A 89 -27.97 -9.34 -15.57
C PRO A 89 -26.75 -8.66 -14.94
N LYS A 90 -25.90 -8.01 -15.78
CA LYS A 90 -24.68 -7.33 -15.32
C LYS A 90 -24.95 -6.34 -14.18
N PHE A 91 -26.01 -5.52 -14.27
CA PHE A 91 -26.33 -4.58 -13.18
C PHE A 91 -26.65 -5.26 -11.86
N LYS A 92 -27.34 -6.42 -11.87
CA LYS A 92 -27.64 -7.18 -10.64
C LYS A 92 -26.35 -7.72 -10.04
N ARG A 93 -25.44 -8.25 -10.88
CA ARG A 93 -24.11 -8.72 -10.44
C ARG A 93 -23.28 -7.59 -9.83
N ILE A 94 -23.23 -6.42 -10.48
CA ILE A 94 -22.48 -5.25 -10.00
C ILE A 94 -23.10 -4.67 -8.72
N ASN A 95 -24.42 -4.52 -8.66
CA ASN A 95 -25.09 -4.00 -7.47
C ASN A 95 -24.85 -4.90 -6.25
N LYS A 96 -24.89 -6.22 -6.44
CA LYS A 96 -24.51 -7.16 -5.38
C LYS A 96 -23.08 -6.93 -4.88
N LEU A 97 -22.12 -6.73 -5.78
CA LEU A 97 -20.74 -6.43 -5.38
C LEU A 97 -20.62 -5.09 -4.65
N LYS A 98 -21.36 -4.07 -5.07
CA LYS A 98 -21.41 -2.78 -4.38
C LYS A 98 -21.97 -2.92 -2.97
N GLU A 99 -23.09 -3.62 -2.82
CA GLU A 99 -23.71 -3.91 -1.52
C GLU A 99 -22.73 -4.65 -0.59
N GLU A 100 -22.02 -5.66 -1.11
CA GLU A 100 -20.98 -6.37 -0.34
C GLU A 100 -19.85 -5.42 0.10
N VAL A 101 -19.37 -4.54 -0.78
CA VAL A 101 -18.31 -3.55 -0.45
C VAL A 101 -18.81 -2.52 0.56
N ASP A 102 -20.04 -2.01 0.41
CA ASP A 102 -20.66 -1.06 1.33
C ASP A 102 -20.85 -1.66 2.73
N GLN A 103 -21.25 -2.93 2.81
CA GLN A 103 -21.30 -3.67 4.07
C GLN A 103 -19.93 -3.74 4.75
N GLN A 104 -18.85 -3.97 3.99
CA GLN A 104 -17.51 -3.95 4.58
C GLN A 104 -17.10 -2.54 5.00
N LEU A 105 -17.39 -1.52 4.19
CA LEU A 105 -17.11 -0.11 4.53
C LEU A 105 -17.77 0.32 5.84
N ALA A 106 -18.95 -0.22 6.18
CA ALA A 106 -19.59 0.06 7.46
C ALA A 106 -18.83 -0.50 8.68
N LEU A 107 -17.97 -1.50 8.47
CA LEU A 107 -17.20 -2.18 9.53
C LEU A 107 -15.78 -1.64 9.71
N ILE A 108 -15.23 -0.98 8.69
CA ILE A 108 -13.84 -0.52 8.65
C ILE A 108 -13.70 0.90 9.17
N GLN A 109 -12.79 1.09 10.13
CA GLN A 109 -12.48 2.40 10.71
C GLN A 109 -11.31 3.09 9.99
N SER A 110 -10.27 2.35 9.62
CA SER A 110 -9.05 2.89 9.05
C SER A 110 -9.28 3.56 7.69
N GLN A 111 -8.88 4.82 7.58
CA GLN A 111 -9.11 5.63 6.40
C GLN A 111 -8.46 5.06 5.13
N TRP A 112 -7.28 4.44 5.22
CA TRP A 112 -6.59 3.91 4.04
C TRP A 112 -7.32 2.68 3.45
N ILE A 113 -7.88 1.82 4.31
CA ILE A 113 -8.69 0.67 3.86
C ILE A 113 -10.01 1.16 3.26
N ARG A 114 -10.62 2.19 3.86
CA ARG A 114 -11.82 2.84 3.31
C ARG A 114 -11.56 3.41 1.91
N SER A 115 -10.45 4.13 1.72
CA SER A 115 -10.04 4.64 0.41
C SER A 115 -9.83 3.52 -0.62
N TYR A 116 -9.23 2.40 -0.20
CA TYR A 116 -9.08 1.22 -1.06
C TYR A 116 -10.43 0.65 -1.50
N TYR A 117 -11.40 0.51 -0.60
CA TYR A 117 -12.74 0.02 -0.96
C TYR A 117 -13.56 1.02 -1.77
N GLN A 118 -13.40 2.32 -1.52
CA GLN A 118 -14.00 3.36 -2.37
C GLN A 118 -13.48 3.27 -3.81
N SER A 119 -12.22 2.90 -4.03
CA SER A 119 -11.68 2.65 -5.37
C SER A 119 -12.40 1.49 -6.10
N PHE A 120 -12.87 0.49 -5.36
CA PHE A 120 -13.70 -0.57 -5.92
C PHE A 120 -15.05 -0.06 -6.36
N LEU A 121 -15.72 0.75 -5.53
CA LEU A 121 -17.01 1.34 -5.89
C LEU A 121 -16.90 2.20 -7.14
N GLN A 122 -15.86 3.04 -7.25
CA GLN A 122 -15.58 3.85 -8.43
C GLN A 122 -15.36 3.00 -9.70
N SER A 123 -14.70 1.85 -9.57
CA SER A 123 -14.51 0.91 -10.69
C SER A 123 -15.84 0.25 -11.09
N LEU A 124 -16.62 -0.18 -10.10
CA LEU A 124 -17.93 -0.80 -10.30
C LEU A 124 -18.95 0.16 -10.92
N ASP A 125 -18.87 1.47 -10.64
CA ASP A 125 -19.69 2.50 -11.28
C ASP A 125 -19.46 2.62 -12.79
N LYS A 126 -18.24 2.31 -13.23
CA LYS A 126 -17.85 2.27 -14.66
C LYS A 126 -18.19 0.93 -15.31
N GLY A 127 -18.55 -0.08 -14.53
CA GLY A 127 -18.85 -1.42 -15.02
C GLY A 127 -17.65 -2.35 -15.02
N ASP A 128 -16.54 -1.92 -14.43
CA ASP A 128 -15.28 -2.64 -14.33
C ASP A 128 -15.20 -3.33 -12.98
N VAL A 129 -15.14 -4.66 -12.99
CA VAL A 129 -15.03 -5.45 -11.76
C VAL A 129 -13.55 -5.58 -11.39
N PRO A 130 -13.10 -5.06 -10.24
CA PRO A 130 -11.72 -5.24 -9.80
C PRO A 130 -11.37 -6.72 -9.65
N LYS A 131 -10.16 -7.12 -10.09
CA LYS A 131 -9.66 -8.50 -9.93
C LYS A 131 -9.66 -9.00 -8.48
N ALA A 132 -9.59 -8.08 -7.52
CA ALA A 132 -9.68 -8.37 -6.10
C ALA A 132 -11.08 -8.86 -5.67
N LEU A 133 -12.12 -8.45 -6.41
CA LEU A 133 -13.52 -8.86 -6.19
C LEU A 133 -13.94 -10.02 -7.12
N ASP A 134 -13.31 -10.15 -8.28
CA ASP A 134 -13.56 -11.22 -9.25
C ASP A 134 -12.74 -12.49 -8.94
N THR A 135 -12.94 -13.05 -7.76
CA THR A 135 -12.24 -14.26 -7.31
C THR A 135 -13.02 -14.97 -6.20
N PRO A 136 -12.98 -16.32 -6.13
CA PRO A 136 -13.57 -17.06 -5.01
C PRO A 136 -12.93 -16.72 -3.66
N LYS A 137 -11.80 -15.98 -3.64
CA LYS A 137 -11.10 -15.55 -2.43
C LYS A 137 -11.53 -14.16 -1.95
N ARG A 138 -12.58 -13.57 -2.52
CA ARG A 138 -13.08 -12.23 -2.15
C ARG A 138 -13.44 -12.13 -0.67
N GLU A 139 -14.18 -13.09 -0.13
CA GLU A 139 -14.54 -13.10 1.30
C GLU A 139 -13.31 -13.17 2.21
N LEU A 140 -12.29 -13.93 1.79
CA LEU A 140 -11.01 -14.01 2.49
C LEU A 140 -10.27 -12.65 2.49
N LEU A 141 -10.36 -11.89 1.40
CA LEU A 141 -9.82 -10.53 1.29
C LEU A 141 -10.50 -9.60 2.29
N PHE A 142 -11.84 -9.58 2.32
CA PHE A 142 -12.62 -8.77 3.25
C PHE A 142 -12.31 -9.12 4.71
N THR A 143 -12.23 -10.42 5.02
CA THR A 143 -11.83 -10.91 6.35
C THR A 143 -10.44 -10.43 6.75
N CYS A 144 -9.48 -10.45 5.81
CA CYS A 144 -8.11 -10.00 6.06
C CYS A 144 -8.02 -8.51 6.36
N PHE A 145 -8.68 -7.65 5.58
CA PHE A 145 -8.64 -6.20 5.82
C PHE A 145 -9.38 -5.81 7.10
N LYS A 146 -10.51 -6.47 7.41
CA LYS A 146 -11.18 -6.30 8.71
C LYS A 146 -10.26 -6.71 9.86
N ALA A 147 -9.53 -7.82 9.72
CA ALA A 147 -8.58 -8.24 10.74
C ALA A 147 -7.43 -7.23 10.93
N ILE A 148 -6.89 -6.68 9.84
CA ILE A 148 -5.86 -5.62 9.88
C ILE A 148 -6.40 -4.37 10.59
N ASP A 149 -7.62 -3.94 10.26
CA ASP A 149 -8.29 -2.79 10.86
C ASP A 149 -8.45 -2.90 12.39
N CYS A 150 -8.65 -4.13 12.88
CA CYS A 150 -8.84 -4.40 14.30
C CYS A 150 -7.54 -4.67 15.07
N LEU A 151 -6.37 -4.71 14.42
CA LEU A 151 -5.11 -4.92 15.15
C LEU A 151 -4.86 -3.75 16.09
N GLN A 152 -4.68 -4.05 17.37
CA GLN A 152 -4.25 -3.10 18.40
C GLN A 152 -2.76 -3.29 18.74
N GLU A 153 -2.19 -4.39 18.30
CA GLU A 153 -0.80 -4.75 18.52
C GLU A 153 -0.22 -5.51 17.33
N PRO A 154 1.08 -5.35 17.06
CA PRO A 154 1.87 -6.27 16.26
C PRO A 154 1.59 -7.74 16.46
N VAL A 155 1.32 -8.45 15.37
CA VAL A 155 1.13 -9.91 15.34
C VAL A 155 2.05 -10.53 14.30
N TYR A 156 2.71 -11.63 14.65
CA TYR A 156 3.51 -12.38 13.70
C TYR A 156 2.68 -12.87 12.51
N LYS A 157 3.22 -12.70 11.30
CA LYS A 157 2.54 -13.07 10.03
C LYS A 157 1.85 -14.44 10.04
N ARG A 158 2.51 -15.49 10.56
CA ARG A 158 1.93 -16.84 10.63
C ARG A 158 0.79 -16.96 11.66
N ILE A 159 0.91 -16.26 12.80
CA ILE A 159 -0.13 -16.20 13.82
C ILE A 159 -1.33 -15.42 13.28
N PHE A 160 -1.10 -14.26 12.66
CA PHE A 160 -2.14 -13.48 11.98
C PHE A 160 -2.90 -14.35 10.98
N SER A 161 -2.16 -15.03 10.09
CA SER A 161 -2.76 -15.90 9.07
C SER A 161 -3.52 -17.07 9.69
N LYS A 162 -3.01 -17.70 10.76
CA LYS A 162 -3.70 -18.83 11.39
C LYS A 162 -4.96 -18.38 12.14
N LYS A 163 -4.87 -17.28 12.90
CA LYS A 163 -5.94 -16.73 13.75
C LYS A 163 -7.10 -16.19 12.92
N TYR A 164 -6.82 -15.37 11.91
CA TYR A 164 -7.85 -14.64 11.17
C TYR A 164 -8.24 -15.29 9.85
N LEU A 165 -7.37 -16.15 9.27
CA LEU A 165 -7.59 -16.75 7.95
C LEU A 165 -7.61 -18.30 7.97
N GLY A 166 -7.58 -18.90 9.16
CA GLY A 166 -7.71 -20.36 9.39
C GLY A 166 -6.51 -21.23 8.99
N LYS A 167 -5.64 -20.76 8.09
CA LYS A 167 -4.46 -21.49 7.59
C LYS A 167 -3.19 -20.67 7.75
N SER A 168 -2.10 -21.29 8.22
CA SER A 168 -0.84 -20.60 8.56
C SER A 168 -0.12 -19.91 7.40
N LYS A 169 -0.47 -20.23 6.14
CA LYS A 169 0.12 -19.63 4.92
C LYS A 169 -0.92 -18.95 4.02
N ALA A 170 -2.17 -18.77 4.47
CA ALA A 170 -3.21 -18.15 3.65
C ALA A 170 -2.89 -16.69 3.29
N PHE A 171 -2.39 -15.91 4.25
CA PHE A 171 -1.99 -14.53 4.02
C PHE A 171 -0.92 -14.44 2.93
N GLU A 172 0.23 -15.08 3.14
CA GLU A 172 1.38 -15.06 2.23
C GLU A 172 1.02 -15.54 0.82
N LYS A 173 0.30 -16.68 0.71
CA LYS A 173 0.00 -17.28 -0.60
C LYS A 173 -1.07 -16.55 -1.40
N HIS A 174 -1.96 -15.79 -0.77
CA HIS A 174 -3.20 -15.33 -1.45
C HIS A 174 -3.50 -13.84 -1.31
N LEU A 175 -3.01 -13.21 -0.25
CA LEU A 175 -3.44 -11.87 0.17
C LEU A 175 -2.28 -10.89 0.27
N GLN A 176 -1.08 -11.32 0.67
CA GLN A 176 0.07 -10.45 0.94
C GLN A 176 0.33 -9.47 -0.20
N SER A 177 0.47 -9.94 -1.44
CA SER A 177 0.66 -9.05 -2.60
C SER A 177 -0.46 -8.01 -2.75
N LYS A 178 -1.73 -8.37 -2.53
CA LYS A 178 -2.85 -7.42 -2.63
C LYS A 178 -2.86 -6.40 -1.49
N VAL A 179 -2.53 -6.85 -0.28
CA VAL A 179 -2.44 -6.01 0.92
C VAL A 179 -1.29 -5.02 0.78
N LEU A 180 -0.12 -5.47 0.33
CA LEU A 180 1.02 -4.62 0.04
C LEU A 180 0.69 -3.58 -1.04
N SER A 181 0.07 -3.99 -2.15
CA SER A 181 -0.34 -3.05 -3.19
C SER A 181 -1.36 -2.02 -2.69
N ALA A 182 -2.32 -2.43 -1.84
CA ALA A 182 -3.26 -1.50 -1.23
C ALA A 182 -2.58 -0.54 -0.24
N ALA A 183 -1.68 -1.05 0.61
CA ALA A 183 -0.96 -0.21 1.56
C ALA A 183 -0.08 0.83 0.84
N ARG A 184 0.69 0.43 -0.18
CA ARG A 184 1.51 1.35 -0.98
C ARG A 184 0.70 2.44 -1.66
N ALA A 185 -0.52 2.13 -2.10
CA ALA A 185 -1.38 3.09 -2.79
C ALA A 185 -2.16 4.02 -1.84
N TYR A 186 -2.47 3.59 -0.63
CA TYR A 186 -3.46 4.28 0.22
C TYR A 186 -3.01 4.58 1.66
N LEU A 187 -1.98 3.91 2.19
CA LEU A 187 -1.48 4.14 3.55
C LEU A 187 -0.38 5.21 3.54
N ASP A 188 -0.62 6.31 4.25
CA ASP A 188 0.22 7.52 4.25
C ASP A 188 1.59 7.35 4.93
N THR A 189 1.76 6.31 5.75
CA THR A 189 3.05 5.95 6.35
C THR A 189 3.91 5.12 5.41
N VAL A 190 3.34 4.56 4.34
CA VAL A 190 4.07 3.74 3.37
C VAL A 190 4.56 4.62 2.22
N ASN A 191 5.77 4.35 1.76
CA ASN A 191 6.33 4.95 0.57
C ASN A 191 6.87 3.89 -0.40
N ASP A 192 7.20 4.32 -1.61
CA ASP A 192 7.66 3.43 -2.68
C ASP A 192 9.07 2.85 -2.47
N ASP A 193 9.82 3.39 -1.52
CA ASP A 193 11.19 2.97 -1.18
C ASP A 193 11.21 1.87 -0.10
N MET A 194 10.13 1.74 0.67
CA MET A 194 9.97 0.67 1.65
C MET A 194 9.97 -0.72 0.99
N ASP A 195 10.69 -1.65 1.57
CA ASP A 195 10.58 -3.07 1.20
C ASP A 195 9.27 -3.70 1.74
N ASP A 196 8.95 -4.91 1.32
CA ASP A 196 7.72 -5.60 1.73
C ASP A 196 7.64 -5.86 3.24
N ARG A 197 8.78 -6.06 3.92
CA ARG A 197 8.81 -6.25 5.37
C ARG A 197 8.46 -4.94 6.06
N GLN A 198 9.08 -3.83 5.67
CA GLN A 198 8.83 -2.50 6.22
C GLN A 198 7.37 -2.08 6.01
N VAL A 199 6.76 -2.39 4.85
CA VAL A 199 5.33 -2.16 4.64
C VAL A 199 4.47 -3.01 5.58
N LEU A 200 4.80 -4.30 5.77
CA LEU A 200 4.05 -5.15 6.71
C LEU A 200 4.21 -4.69 8.17
N ASP A 201 5.37 -4.15 8.53
CA ASP A 201 5.64 -3.59 9.84
C ASP A 201 4.75 -2.35 10.10
N GLN A 202 4.52 -1.51 9.09
CA GLN A 202 3.54 -0.40 9.18
C GLN A 202 2.10 -0.90 9.36
N LEU A 203 1.80 -2.14 8.96
CA LEU A 203 0.49 -2.79 9.12
C LEU A 203 0.37 -3.60 10.41
N MET A 204 1.36 -3.56 11.31
CA MET A 204 1.42 -4.37 12.53
C MET A 204 1.43 -5.89 12.24
N ILE A 205 1.90 -6.31 11.06
CA ILE A 205 2.08 -7.71 10.68
C ILE A 205 3.58 -8.01 10.62
N ASN A 206 4.18 -8.25 11.77
CA ASN A 206 5.62 -8.29 11.87
C ASN A 206 6.23 -9.61 11.35
N GLY A 207 7.49 -9.51 10.93
CA GLY A 207 8.46 -10.61 11.05
C GLY A 207 8.79 -10.94 12.51
N TYR A 208 9.53 -12.00 12.78
CA TYR A 208 9.97 -12.29 14.16
C TYR A 208 10.83 -11.14 14.70
N ALA A 209 10.61 -10.78 15.98
CA ALA A 209 11.30 -9.78 16.82
C ALA A 209 11.73 -8.47 16.11
N GLN A 210 10.90 -7.43 16.21
CA GLN A 210 11.38 -6.06 16.03
C GLN A 210 12.14 -5.64 17.30
N GLU A 211 13.24 -4.94 17.09
CA GLU A 211 14.22 -4.61 18.12
C GLU A 211 14.72 -3.20 17.91
N LEU A 212 14.54 -2.33 18.92
CA LEU A 212 15.10 -0.99 18.91
C LEU A 212 16.43 -0.99 19.65
N ALA A 213 17.53 -0.88 18.92
CA ALA A 213 18.86 -0.75 19.50
C ALA A 213 19.16 0.72 19.82
N VAL A 214 19.59 0.98 21.05
CA VAL A 214 20.00 2.30 21.53
C VAL A 214 21.34 2.24 22.27
N LYS A 215 22.09 3.34 22.23
CA LYS A 215 23.36 3.50 22.95
C LYS A 215 23.44 4.91 23.52
N GLY A 216 23.74 5.02 24.81
CA GLY A 216 24.02 6.29 25.49
C GLY A 216 22.97 6.70 26.53
N ASN A 217 22.85 8.00 26.79
CA ASN A 217 22.02 8.53 27.86
C ASN A 217 20.54 8.27 27.58
N LEU A 218 19.91 7.41 28.38
CA LEU A 218 18.46 7.26 28.42
C LEU A 218 18.07 6.66 29.76
N ILE A 219 17.18 7.32 30.49
CA ILE A 219 16.55 6.74 31.67
C ILE A 219 15.15 6.27 31.25
N ILE A 220 14.82 5.03 31.59
CA ILE A 220 13.47 4.49 31.44
C ILE A 220 12.93 4.07 32.81
N GLU A 221 11.62 4.03 32.94
CA GLU A 221 10.94 3.37 34.04
C GLU A 221 10.24 2.11 33.53
N LEU A 222 10.59 0.96 34.10
CA LEU A 222 10.07 -0.34 33.73
C LEU A 222 9.71 -1.11 35.01
N ALA A 223 8.46 -1.56 35.11
CA ALA A 223 7.95 -2.27 36.28
C ALA A 223 8.25 -1.55 37.61
N GLY A 224 8.13 -0.21 37.63
CA GLY A 224 8.39 0.64 38.80
C GLY A 224 9.87 0.89 39.12
N ASN A 225 10.80 0.40 38.30
CA ASN A 225 12.23 0.61 38.48
C ASN A 225 12.75 1.61 37.46
N LYS A 226 13.52 2.60 37.92
CA LYS A 226 14.29 3.48 37.04
C LYS A 226 15.57 2.77 36.59
N ILE A 227 15.73 2.61 35.29
CA ILE A 227 16.88 1.95 34.67
C ILE A 227 17.64 3.01 33.86
N ASN A 228 18.90 3.23 34.22
CA ASN A 228 19.79 4.11 33.46
C ASN A 228 20.53 3.31 32.39
N LEU A 229 20.20 3.55 31.12
CA LEU A 229 20.80 2.84 30.00
C LEU A 229 22.22 3.30 29.66
N SER A 230 22.70 4.40 30.23
CA SER A 230 24.10 4.81 30.08
C SER A 230 25.08 3.79 30.70
N LEU A 231 24.57 2.86 31.51
CA LEU A 231 25.32 1.75 32.09
C LEU A 231 25.62 0.61 31.09
N PHE A 232 25.05 0.66 29.88
CA PHE A 232 25.29 -0.31 28.80
C PHE A 232 26.15 0.33 27.71
N PRO A 233 27.50 0.37 27.86
CA PRO A 233 28.38 1.05 26.91
C PRO A 233 28.37 0.45 25.50
N SER A 234 28.01 -0.84 25.40
CA SER A 234 27.82 -1.56 24.13
C SER A 234 26.39 -1.47 23.57
N GLY A 235 25.53 -0.64 24.18
CA GLY A 235 24.14 -0.48 23.79
C GLY A 235 23.17 -1.44 24.49
N PHE A 236 21.89 -1.11 24.38
CA PHE A 236 20.74 -1.85 24.89
C PHE A 236 19.73 -2.07 23.77
N VAL A 237 19.08 -3.23 23.75
CA VAL A 237 18.07 -3.57 22.74
C VAL A 237 16.71 -3.75 23.40
N PHE A 238 15.75 -2.93 23.01
CA PHE A 238 14.36 -3.14 23.38
C PHE A 238 13.70 -4.13 22.44
N ASN A 239 13.02 -5.14 22.98
CA ASN A 239 12.00 -5.85 22.22
C ASN A 239 10.66 -5.09 22.27
N ASN A 240 9.70 -5.51 21.44
CA ASN A 240 8.37 -4.89 21.39
C ASN A 240 7.63 -4.84 22.74
N GLN A 241 7.76 -5.88 23.57
CA GLN A 241 7.08 -5.90 24.86
C GLN A 241 7.67 -4.86 25.82
N THR A 242 8.99 -4.71 25.82
CA THR A 242 9.66 -3.67 26.61
C THR A 242 9.32 -2.27 26.09
N LEU A 243 9.30 -2.04 24.77
CA LEU A 243 8.93 -0.73 24.20
C LEU A 243 7.55 -0.24 24.66
N ARG A 244 6.56 -1.15 24.77
CA ARG A 244 5.20 -0.78 25.18
C ARG A 244 5.02 -0.60 26.68
N SER A 245 5.83 -1.27 27.48
CA SER A 245 5.70 -1.27 28.95
C SER A 245 6.64 -0.28 29.62
N ALA A 246 7.73 0.10 28.96
CA ALA A 246 8.63 1.14 29.42
C ALA A 246 7.97 2.51 29.28
N SER A 247 8.20 3.38 30.26
CA SER A 247 7.89 4.79 30.18
C SER A 247 9.16 5.62 30.31
N ILE A 248 9.13 6.86 29.84
CA ILE A 248 10.28 7.76 29.87
C ILE A 248 10.00 8.83 30.93
N PRO A 249 10.68 8.80 32.09
CA PRO A 249 10.49 9.79 33.14
C PRO A 249 11.11 11.15 32.73
N PRO A 250 10.70 12.27 33.36
CA PRO A 250 11.16 13.59 33.00
C PRO A 250 12.64 13.85 33.35
N GLU A 251 13.23 13.08 34.26
CA GLU A 251 14.65 13.23 34.61
C GLU A 251 15.53 12.59 33.54
N GLN A 252 15.81 13.35 32.48
CA GLN A 252 16.74 12.95 31.42
C GLN A 252 17.95 13.86 31.37
N PHE A 253 19.09 13.28 31.00
CA PHE A 253 20.35 13.98 30.76
C PHE A 253 20.75 13.81 29.30
N ILE A 254 19.90 14.29 28.39
CA ILE A 254 20.07 14.14 26.94
C ILE A 254 20.07 15.52 26.27
N SER A 255 21.22 15.94 25.74
CA SER A 255 21.37 17.14 24.91
C SER A 255 21.28 16.84 23.43
N LYS A 256 21.53 15.58 23.02
CA LYS A 256 21.62 15.18 21.61
C LYS A 256 20.99 13.82 21.39
N VAL A 257 20.13 13.70 20.38
CA VAL A 257 19.58 12.43 19.90
C VAL A 257 20.03 12.24 18.45
N ILE A 258 20.67 11.13 18.14
CA ILE A 258 21.14 10.80 16.79
C ILE A 258 20.48 9.50 16.35
N THR A 259 19.78 9.54 15.23
CA THR A 259 19.30 8.32 14.55
C THR A 259 20.28 7.93 13.46
N VAL A 260 20.67 6.65 13.41
CA VAL A 260 21.65 6.10 12.48
C VAL A 260 20.99 4.98 11.69
N GLU A 261 20.98 5.11 10.38
CA GLU A 261 20.34 4.14 9.50
C GLU A 261 21.07 2.80 9.46
N ASN A 262 22.39 2.83 9.23
CA ASN A 262 23.19 1.63 9.02
C ASN A 262 23.68 1.00 10.33
N LYS A 263 23.70 -0.33 10.38
CA LYS A 263 24.11 -1.10 11.56
C LYS A 263 25.59 -0.91 11.87
N ALA A 264 26.48 -1.00 10.87
CA ALA A 264 27.92 -0.86 11.07
C ALA A 264 28.27 0.54 11.60
N ASN A 265 27.64 1.58 11.02
CA ASN A 265 27.82 2.96 11.49
C ASN A 265 27.29 3.16 12.91
N TYR A 266 26.15 2.55 13.25
CA TYR A 266 25.61 2.59 14.62
C TYR A 266 26.58 1.96 15.63
N GLU A 267 27.09 0.75 15.34
CA GLU A 267 28.00 0.05 16.26
C GLU A 267 29.33 0.80 16.42
N SER A 268 29.86 1.35 15.32
CA SER A 268 31.12 2.09 15.28
C SER A 268 31.03 3.53 15.82
N MET A 269 29.84 4.12 15.91
CA MET A 269 29.70 5.52 16.34
C MET A 269 30.16 5.70 17.79
N PRO A 270 31.14 6.59 18.06
CA PRO A 270 31.65 6.79 19.40
C PRO A 270 30.57 7.38 20.30
N TYR A 271 30.57 6.96 21.57
CA TYR A 271 29.68 7.55 22.57
C TYR A 271 30.23 8.90 23.04
N GLU A 272 29.36 9.89 23.07
CA GLU A 272 29.58 11.22 23.64
C GLU A 272 28.59 11.41 24.80
N GLU A 273 29.07 11.93 25.94
CA GLU A 273 28.21 12.17 27.10
C GLU A 273 27.04 13.10 26.75
N GLY A 274 25.84 12.76 27.21
CA GLY A 274 24.62 13.52 26.90
C GLY A 274 24.00 13.17 25.55
N THR A 275 24.54 12.18 24.83
CA THR A 275 24.03 11.72 23.54
C THR A 275 23.29 10.39 23.66
N LEU A 276 22.14 10.31 22.98
CA LEU A 276 21.41 9.07 22.73
C LEU A 276 21.49 8.73 21.24
N ILE A 277 22.11 7.60 20.91
CA ILE A 277 22.24 7.08 19.55
C ILE A 277 21.22 5.96 19.37
N ILE A 278 20.48 5.97 18.27
CA ILE A 278 19.36 5.05 17.99
C ILE A 278 19.55 4.46 16.60
N TYR A 279 19.51 3.13 16.49
CA TYR A 279 19.55 2.44 15.21
C TYR A 279 18.17 2.41 14.55
N SER A 280 18.00 3.07 13.40
CA SER A 280 16.70 3.19 12.73
C SER A 280 16.37 2.05 11.78
N HIS A 281 17.36 1.28 11.31
CA HIS A 281 17.17 0.10 10.43
C HIS A 281 16.21 0.36 9.25
N GLY A 282 16.32 1.55 8.65
CA GLY A 282 15.35 2.09 7.71
C GLY A 282 14.23 2.86 8.41
N TYR A 283 13.00 2.38 8.28
CA TYR A 283 11.80 3.05 8.79
C TYR A 283 11.30 2.46 10.11
N PHE A 284 11.21 3.30 11.14
CA PHE A 284 10.66 2.90 12.43
C PHE A 284 9.24 2.33 12.32
N SER A 285 9.04 1.19 12.98
CA SER A 285 7.76 0.54 13.19
C SER A 285 6.79 1.41 14.02
N PRO A 286 5.50 1.07 14.07
CA PRO A 286 4.52 1.79 14.90
C PRO A 286 4.89 1.89 16.39
N ASP A 287 5.40 0.80 16.98
CA ASP A 287 5.76 0.76 18.41
C ASP A 287 6.99 1.63 18.70
N GLU A 288 8.02 1.55 17.86
CA GLU A 288 9.22 2.38 17.97
C GLU A 288 8.89 3.87 17.77
N ARG A 289 8.08 4.18 16.76
CA ARG A 289 7.60 5.53 16.52
C ARG A 289 6.85 6.08 17.73
N ALA A 290 5.98 5.30 18.36
CA ALA A 290 5.25 5.72 19.55
C ALA A 290 6.19 6.03 20.73
N PHE A 291 7.18 5.16 20.97
CA PHE A 291 8.19 5.35 22.01
C PHE A 291 9.04 6.60 21.76
N LEU A 292 9.49 6.82 20.52
CA LEU A 292 10.32 7.98 20.16
C LEU A 292 9.54 9.31 20.17
N ILE A 293 8.25 9.30 19.85
CA ILE A 293 7.38 10.47 20.04
C ILE A 293 7.24 10.80 21.54
N GLN A 294 7.12 9.78 22.41
CA GLN A 294 7.11 10.01 23.86
C GLN A 294 8.45 10.60 24.33
N LEU A 295 9.57 10.07 23.83
CA LEU A 295 10.90 10.60 24.12
C LEU A 295 11.00 12.08 23.75
N GLU A 296 10.60 12.43 22.52
CA GLU A 296 10.60 13.83 22.04
C GLU A 296 9.79 14.73 22.98
N ARG A 297 8.57 14.32 23.34
CA ARG A 297 7.70 15.09 24.24
C ARG A 297 8.31 15.33 25.61
N VAL A 298 8.94 14.30 26.18
CA VAL A 298 9.60 14.41 27.48
C VAL A 298 10.78 15.37 27.40
N LEU A 299 11.67 15.19 26.41
CA LEU A 299 12.86 16.03 26.26
C LEU A 299 12.52 17.49 25.93
N SER A 300 11.50 17.72 25.10
CA SER A 300 10.98 19.07 24.79
C SER A 300 10.37 19.77 26.02
N GLY A 301 9.94 19.02 27.03
CA GLY A 301 9.45 19.55 28.31
C GLY A 301 10.57 19.93 29.29
N ILE A 302 11.82 19.53 29.04
CA ILE A 302 12.96 19.85 29.90
C ILE A 302 13.50 21.23 29.52
N HIS A 303 13.39 22.19 30.42
CA HIS A 303 13.92 23.53 30.24
C HIS A 303 15.44 23.55 30.47
N THR A 304 16.23 23.14 29.47
CA THR A 304 17.67 23.41 29.42
C THR A 304 17.95 24.71 28.66
N SER A 305 19.10 25.34 28.92
CA SER A 305 19.50 26.59 28.26
C SER A 305 19.75 26.45 26.75
N CYS A 306 19.97 25.23 26.25
CA CYS A 306 20.31 24.94 24.86
C CYS A 306 19.31 24.01 24.14
N GLY A 307 18.36 23.37 24.83
CA GLY A 307 17.44 22.38 24.27
C GLY A 307 18.12 21.08 23.84
N THR A 308 17.33 20.11 23.35
CA THR A 308 17.83 18.86 22.76
C THR A 308 17.95 19.00 21.24
N ALA A 309 19.12 18.66 20.69
CA ALA A 309 19.33 18.55 19.25
C ALA A 309 18.90 17.17 18.73
N TYR A 310 18.14 17.13 17.64
CA TYR A 310 17.73 15.89 16.97
C TYR A 310 18.42 15.79 15.62
N LEU A 311 19.17 14.71 15.40
CA LEU A 311 20.01 14.49 14.25
C LEU A 311 19.70 13.14 13.57
N HIS A 312 19.89 13.09 12.26
CA HIS A 312 19.83 11.84 11.50
C HIS A 312 20.97 11.73 10.51
N THR A 313 21.53 10.53 10.41
CA THR A 313 22.54 10.17 9.41
C THR A 313 22.16 8.85 8.75
N GLY A 314 22.29 8.78 7.43
CA GLY A 314 21.97 7.63 6.60
C GLY A 314 22.70 7.69 5.27
N ASP A 315 22.26 6.85 4.33
CA ASP A 315 22.83 6.81 2.98
C ASP A 315 22.67 8.14 2.24
N LEU A 316 23.63 8.48 1.39
CA LEU A 316 23.56 9.65 0.50
C LEU A 316 22.88 9.25 -0.81
N ASP A 317 21.63 8.83 -0.69
CA ASP A 317 20.83 8.31 -1.80
C ASP A 317 19.35 8.74 -1.69
N TYR A 318 18.50 8.18 -2.57
CA TYR A 318 17.06 8.43 -2.49
C TYR A 318 16.42 7.89 -1.20
N GLY A 319 16.80 6.69 -0.76
CA GLY A 319 16.25 6.03 0.42
C GLY A 319 16.57 6.79 1.71
N GLY A 320 17.84 7.18 1.90
CA GLY A 320 18.27 7.97 3.04
C GLY A 320 17.52 9.32 3.14
N VAL A 321 17.27 9.99 2.01
CA VAL A 321 16.43 11.21 1.98
C VAL A 321 14.98 10.89 2.39
N LYS A 322 14.41 9.77 1.95
CA LYS A 322 13.04 9.37 2.33
C LYS A 322 12.93 9.00 3.81
N ILE A 323 13.94 8.36 4.38
CA ILE A 323 14.01 8.03 5.81
C ILE A 323 14.13 9.32 6.63
N PHE A 324 15.01 10.24 6.24
CA PHE A 324 15.11 11.56 6.89
C PHE A 324 13.75 12.28 6.92
N GLN A 325 13.08 12.39 5.76
CA GLN A 325 11.76 13.01 5.66
C GLN A 325 10.72 12.31 6.55
N TYR A 326 10.76 10.98 6.61
CA TYR A 326 9.86 10.20 7.44
C TYR A 326 10.07 10.48 8.93
N ILE A 327 11.31 10.40 9.42
CA ILE A 327 11.63 10.65 10.84
C ILE A 327 11.27 12.09 11.22
N LYS A 328 11.62 13.06 10.38
CA LYS A 328 11.31 14.48 10.60
C LYS A 328 9.81 14.73 10.70
N LYS A 329 9.04 14.16 9.76
CA LYS A 329 7.58 14.37 9.70
C LYS A 329 6.83 13.64 10.83
N ARG A 330 7.30 12.46 11.23
CA ARG A 330 6.51 11.54 12.07
C ARG A 330 7.00 11.44 13.51
N ILE A 331 8.23 11.83 13.80
CA ILE A 331 8.88 11.60 15.11
C ILE A 331 9.49 12.88 15.65
N PHE A 332 10.45 13.47 14.95
CA PHE A 332 11.25 14.60 15.42
C PHE A 332 11.07 15.81 14.49
N PRO A 333 10.11 16.72 14.71
CA PRO A 333 9.85 17.85 13.81
C PRO A 333 11.05 18.79 13.59
N LYS A 334 11.94 18.88 14.58
CA LYS A 334 13.17 19.70 14.56
C LYS A 334 14.42 18.88 14.17
N LEU A 335 14.26 17.80 13.39
CA LEU A 335 15.36 16.96 12.92
C LEU A 335 16.26 17.71 11.93
N TYR A 336 17.57 17.61 12.14
CA TYR A 336 18.61 18.12 11.24
C TYR A 336 19.45 16.99 10.65
N PRO A 337 19.93 17.16 9.40
CA PRO A 337 20.86 16.20 8.79
C PRO A 337 22.20 16.21 9.52
N TYR A 338 22.80 15.04 9.67
CA TYR A 338 24.13 14.84 10.23
C TYR A 338 24.93 13.98 9.25
N LEU A 339 26.06 14.50 8.76
CA LEU A 339 26.86 13.84 7.70
C LEU A 339 26.04 13.53 6.43
N MET A 340 24.99 14.30 6.18
CA MET A 340 24.15 14.22 4.97
C MET A 340 24.19 15.56 4.25
N ASP A 341 25.41 15.97 3.89
CA ASP A 341 25.69 17.26 3.26
C ASP A 341 26.68 17.08 2.09
N THR A 342 26.87 18.15 1.31
CA THR A 342 27.73 18.11 0.13
C THR A 342 29.20 17.90 0.47
N GLN A 343 29.65 18.33 1.65
CA GLN A 343 31.03 18.16 2.10
C GLN A 343 31.31 16.68 2.37
N THR A 344 30.40 16.00 3.07
CA THR A 344 30.47 14.57 3.33
C THR A 344 30.40 13.80 2.01
N TYR A 345 29.51 14.20 1.10
CA TYR A 345 29.44 13.61 -0.23
C TYR A 345 30.78 13.70 -0.97
N ASP A 346 31.40 14.89 -1.02
CA ASP A 346 32.70 15.09 -1.68
C ASP A 346 33.80 14.22 -1.07
N GLN A 347 33.80 14.11 0.26
CA GLN A 347 34.79 13.31 0.99
C GLN A 347 34.74 11.83 0.59
N TYR A 348 33.56 11.27 0.35
CA TYR A 348 33.37 9.85 0.07
C TYR A 348 33.01 9.53 -1.39
N MET A 349 33.06 10.53 -2.29
CA MET A 349 32.74 10.39 -3.71
C MET A 349 33.53 9.26 -4.40
N ALA A 350 34.78 9.02 -3.97
CA ALA A 350 35.62 7.95 -4.50
C ALA A 350 35.03 6.54 -4.30
N TYR A 351 34.12 6.37 -3.35
CA TYR A 351 33.40 5.14 -3.06
C TYR A 351 31.97 5.14 -3.61
N GLY A 352 31.59 6.17 -4.39
CA GLY A 352 30.25 6.34 -4.90
C GLY A 352 29.89 5.34 -6.02
N GLU A 353 28.65 4.89 -6.00
CA GLU A 353 28.09 3.97 -6.99
C GLU A 353 27.09 4.68 -7.91
N PRO A 354 26.91 4.25 -9.18
CA PRO A 354 25.93 4.85 -10.07
C PRO A 354 24.49 4.73 -9.53
N ILE A 355 23.74 5.83 -9.54
CA ILE A 355 22.32 5.80 -9.18
C ILE A 355 21.48 5.10 -10.26
N GLU A 356 20.52 4.26 -9.85
CA GLU A 356 19.53 3.71 -10.77
C GLU A 356 18.64 4.80 -11.39
N THR A 357 18.36 4.70 -12.69
CA THR A 357 17.51 5.67 -13.42
C THR A 357 16.17 5.93 -12.73
N SER A 358 15.54 4.86 -12.22
CA SER A 358 14.23 4.98 -11.55
C SER A 358 14.30 5.75 -10.23
N LYS A 359 15.39 5.57 -9.46
CA LYS A 359 15.64 6.32 -8.21
C LYS A 359 16.01 7.77 -8.51
N LEU A 360 16.80 8.02 -9.56
CA LEU A 360 17.15 9.38 -10.00
C LEU A 360 15.92 10.19 -10.36
N GLU A 361 15.00 9.64 -11.17
CA GLU A 361 13.77 10.34 -11.55
C GLU A 361 12.89 10.68 -10.33
N LYS A 362 12.87 9.81 -9.31
CA LYS A 362 12.14 10.05 -8.06
C LYS A 362 12.84 11.10 -7.21
N LEU A 363 14.17 11.06 -7.11
CA LEU A 363 14.98 12.01 -6.36
C LEU A 363 14.85 13.42 -6.94
N GLN A 364 14.86 13.57 -8.27
CA GLN A 364 14.64 14.85 -8.96
C GLN A 364 13.27 15.48 -8.67
N ARG A 365 12.28 14.68 -8.28
CA ARG A 365 10.93 15.15 -7.89
C ARG A 365 10.79 15.34 -6.37
N THR A 366 11.85 15.04 -5.61
CA THR A 366 11.87 15.13 -4.16
C THR A 366 12.40 16.50 -3.74
N ALA A 367 11.71 17.14 -2.81
CA ALA A 367 12.14 18.39 -2.20
C ALA A 367 12.26 18.21 -0.68
N GLU A 368 13.43 18.55 -0.14
CA GLU A 368 13.67 18.64 1.30
C GLU A 368 14.63 19.81 1.54
N PRO A 369 14.18 20.95 2.07
CA PRO A 369 15.02 22.14 2.19
C PRO A 369 16.33 21.94 2.94
N LEU A 370 16.37 21.06 3.95
CA LEU A 370 17.60 20.78 4.71
C LEU A 370 18.59 19.89 3.95
N LEU A 371 18.12 19.14 2.96
CA LEU A 371 18.94 18.22 2.15
C LEU A 371 19.05 18.65 0.69
N GLN A 372 18.43 19.77 0.29
CA GLN A 372 18.37 20.18 -1.12
C GLN A 372 19.76 20.28 -1.78
N PRO A 373 20.79 20.85 -1.13
CA PRO A 373 22.14 20.87 -1.71
C PRO A 373 22.70 19.47 -1.99
N LEU A 374 22.44 18.50 -1.10
CA LEU A 374 22.85 17.11 -1.30
C LEU A 374 22.05 16.46 -2.44
N ILE A 375 20.73 16.66 -2.48
CA ILE A 375 19.84 16.15 -3.54
C ILE A 375 20.32 16.62 -4.91
N ASP A 376 20.57 17.93 -5.05
CA ASP A 376 21.04 18.54 -6.30
C ASP A 376 22.40 17.96 -6.71
N LYS A 377 23.28 17.72 -5.74
CA LYS A 377 24.60 17.12 -5.96
C LYS A 377 24.53 15.67 -6.45
N ILE A 378 23.74 14.82 -5.79
CA ILE A 378 23.50 13.43 -6.23
C ILE A 378 22.91 13.43 -7.65
N CYS A 379 21.99 14.35 -7.95
CA CYS A 379 21.37 14.45 -9.26
C CYS A 379 22.34 14.90 -10.37
N ALA A 380 23.29 15.78 -10.04
CA ALA A 380 24.33 16.25 -10.96
C ALA A 380 25.37 15.17 -11.26
N GLU A 381 25.91 14.54 -10.21
CA GLU A 381 26.99 13.55 -10.31
C GLU A 381 26.47 12.15 -10.68
N LYS A 382 25.18 11.89 -10.46
CA LYS A 382 24.52 10.59 -10.69
C LYS A 382 25.20 9.45 -9.94
N GLN A 383 25.76 9.75 -8.78
CA GLN A 383 26.34 8.78 -7.87
C GLN A 383 25.66 8.88 -6.49
N VAL A 384 25.58 7.74 -5.82
CA VAL A 384 25.09 7.59 -4.45
C VAL A 384 26.22 7.04 -3.60
N ILE A 385 26.17 7.28 -2.29
CA ILE A 385 27.21 6.82 -1.36
C ILE A 385 26.50 6.08 -0.22
N GLU A 386 26.84 4.81 -0.05
CA GLU A 386 26.40 4.00 1.09
C GLU A 386 27.10 4.48 2.37
N GLN A 387 26.36 4.52 3.48
CA GLN A 387 26.82 5.06 4.75
C GLN A 387 28.03 4.30 5.32
N GLU A 388 28.17 3.00 5.02
CA GLU A 388 29.33 2.19 5.41
C GLU A 388 30.65 2.80 4.94
N SER A 389 30.63 3.52 3.81
CA SER A 389 31.81 4.21 3.27
C SER A 389 32.41 5.21 4.26
N PHE A 390 31.61 5.69 5.23
CA PHE A 390 32.07 6.65 6.24
C PHE A 390 33.07 6.04 7.23
N LEU A 391 33.22 4.72 7.22
CA LEU A 391 34.11 3.96 8.10
C LEU A 391 35.47 3.63 7.47
N PHE A 392 35.72 4.05 6.23
CA PHE A 392 36.95 3.77 5.48
C PHE A 392 38.13 4.68 5.84
#